data_AF-A0A2D2AY12-F1
#
_entry.id   AF-A0A2D2AY12-F1
#
_cell.length_a   1.000
_cell.length_b   1.000
_cell.length_c   1.000
_cell.angle_alpha   90.00
_cell.angle_beta   90.00
_cell.angle_gamma   90.00
#
_symmetry.space_group_name_H-M   'P 1'
#
loop_
_entity.id
_entity.type
_entity.pdbx_description
1 polymer ?
#
loop_
_entity_poly.entity_id
_entity_poly.type
_entity_poly.pdbx_seq_one_letter_code
_entity_poly.pdbx_strand_id
1 'polypeptide(L)'
;MSGRLRLPGLVDVIRLDDPAAIHALSEDARLDRRFVKAGPLVNRMLAGRIRRVLQVDGHPLPAVAARGAPDRARLQALLEQRLQNAQLGTPQQRATLAGYVRGELGESVLGPTAQAAIGELFSPGYEARSDRWRAARTLDAAPRSFNPLQLLWWALTGAVGRARRTLARPVDGDPAAVHATGVAVHNLVRGLKIMRGLWRQPMTRDSLTEAAVICRCAVAPATVLRQWKAPASTVWGEVEEGVLTLFQLDAARLRAPSRQVVFMTDSWSRCPAHHWTASLLGAVWREAKGGEARP
;
A
#
# COMPACT_ATOMS: atom_id res chain seq x y z
N MET A 1 12.22 -5.78 -16.17
CA MET A 1 12.26 -7.16 -16.68
C MET A 1 12.18 -8.12 -15.51
N SER A 2 11.59 -9.29 -15.74
CA SER A 2 11.55 -10.37 -14.76
C SER A 2 12.89 -11.12 -14.76
N GLY A 3 13.37 -11.54 -13.60
CA GLY A 3 14.67 -12.20 -13.46
C GLY A 3 15.06 -12.52 -12.03
N ARG A 4 16.14 -13.29 -11.85
CA ARG A 4 16.65 -13.71 -10.54
C ARG A 4 18.05 -13.16 -10.30
N LEU A 5 18.26 -12.60 -9.10
CA LEU A 5 19.57 -12.22 -8.59
C LEU A 5 19.94 -13.22 -7.50
N ARG A 6 20.97 -14.04 -7.74
CA ARG A 6 21.48 -15.01 -6.78
C ARG A 6 22.96 -14.78 -6.55
N LEU A 7 23.32 -14.45 -5.32
CA LEU A 7 24.68 -14.48 -4.81
C LEU A 7 24.71 -15.52 -3.67
N PRO A 8 25.37 -16.67 -3.85
CA PRO A 8 25.35 -17.77 -2.88
C PRO A 8 25.66 -17.30 -1.45
N GLY A 9 24.85 -17.75 -0.49
CA GLY A 9 24.96 -17.38 0.93
C GLY A 9 24.54 -15.95 1.29
N LEU A 10 24.54 -15.01 0.33
CA LEU A 10 24.31 -13.60 0.58
C LEU A 10 22.88 -13.15 0.25
N VAL A 11 22.41 -13.33 -0.98
CA VAL A 11 21.09 -12.87 -1.44
C VAL A 11 20.53 -13.80 -2.51
N ASP A 12 19.23 -14.05 -2.46
CA ASP A 12 18.53 -14.76 -3.53
C ASP A 12 17.13 -14.17 -3.71
N VAL A 13 16.95 -13.47 -4.82
CA VAL A 13 15.77 -12.63 -5.07
C VAL A 13 15.27 -12.84 -6.48
N ILE A 14 13.99 -13.20 -6.60
CA ILE A 14 13.26 -13.23 -7.87
C ILE A 14 12.49 -11.92 -8.00
N ARG A 15 12.59 -11.25 -9.15
CA ARG A 15 11.84 -10.03 -9.47
C ARG A 15 10.92 -10.32 -10.64
N LEU A 16 9.64 -10.01 -10.50
CA LEU A 16 8.63 -10.20 -11.53
C LEU A 16 7.96 -8.88 -11.85
N ASP A 17 7.86 -8.56 -13.13
CA ASP A 17 7.14 -7.38 -13.64
C ASP A 17 6.13 -7.73 -14.74
N ASP A 18 6.05 -9.01 -15.12
CA ASP A 18 5.04 -9.52 -16.03
C ASP A 18 3.72 -9.82 -15.28
N PRO A 19 2.57 -9.23 -15.69
CA PRO A 19 1.29 -9.45 -15.02
C PRO A 19 0.86 -10.92 -14.96
N ALA A 20 1.05 -11.70 -16.02
CA ALA A 20 0.64 -13.09 -16.07
C ALA A 20 1.51 -13.96 -15.14
N ALA A 21 2.82 -13.75 -15.14
CA ALA A 21 3.74 -14.42 -14.22
C ALA A 21 3.45 -14.06 -12.75
N ILE A 22 3.14 -12.80 -12.45
CA ILE A 22 2.74 -12.36 -11.11
C ILE A 22 1.45 -13.07 -10.68
N HIS A 23 0.45 -13.15 -11.56
CA HIS A 23 -0.81 -13.82 -11.24
C HIS A 23 -0.59 -15.31 -10.97
N ALA A 24 0.05 -16.03 -11.90
CA ALA A 24 0.34 -17.46 -11.78
C ALA A 24 1.12 -17.76 -10.50
N LEU A 25 2.16 -16.99 -10.22
CA LEU A 25 3.01 -17.22 -9.05
C LEU A 25 2.35 -16.75 -7.73
N SER A 26 1.42 -15.79 -7.77
CA SER A 26 0.67 -15.37 -6.59
C SER A 26 -0.21 -16.48 -6.02
N GLU A 27 -0.63 -17.43 -6.87
CA GLU A 27 -1.44 -18.56 -6.47
C GLU A 27 -0.62 -19.75 -5.93
N ASP A 28 0.69 -19.81 -6.19
CA ASP A 28 1.55 -20.87 -5.67
C ASP A 28 1.50 -20.94 -4.14
N ALA A 29 1.07 -22.08 -3.60
CA ALA A 29 0.88 -22.30 -2.18
C ALA A 29 2.19 -22.20 -1.38
N ARG A 30 3.34 -22.34 -2.04
CA ARG A 30 4.68 -22.25 -1.45
C ARG A 30 5.15 -20.80 -1.27
N LEU A 31 4.46 -19.82 -1.84
CA LEU A 31 4.72 -18.40 -1.62
C LEU A 31 3.79 -17.81 -0.56
N ASP A 32 4.39 -17.09 0.39
CA ASP A 32 3.68 -16.57 1.55
C ASP A 32 4.14 -15.15 1.95
N ARG A 33 3.41 -14.54 2.88
CA ARG A 33 3.69 -13.28 3.58
C ARG A 33 4.23 -13.50 5.00
N ARG A 34 4.48 -14.74 5.42
CA ARG A 34 4.88 -15.08 6.80
C ARG A 34 6.21 -14.46 7.25
N PHE A 35 7.13 -14.21 6.32
CA PHE A 35 8.48 -13.66 6.54
C PHE A 35 9.20 -14.29 7.74
N VAL A 36 9.71 -15.51 7.55
CA VAL A 36 10.60 -16.18 8.48
C VAL A 36 12.05 -15.81 8.20
N LYS A 37 12.92 -15.89 9.21
CA LYS A 37 14.37 -15.63 9.05
C LYS A 37 15.09 -16.83 8.40
N ALA A 38 14.64 -17.23 7.21
CA ALA A 38 15.22 -18.31 6.41
C ALA A 38 15.92 -17.77 5.14
N GLY A 39 16.76 -18.61 4.53
CA GLY A 39 17.48 -18.31 3.30
C GLY A 39 18.81 -17.56 3.50
N PRO A 40 19.33 -16.91 2.43
CA PRO A 40 20.59 -16.16 2.46
C PRO A 40 20.60 -15.00 3.47
N LEU A 41 21.80 -14.53 3.84
CA LEU A 41 21.99 -13.52 4.89
C LEU A 41 21.09 -12.28 4.75
N VAL A 42 21.10 -11.64 3.57
CA VAL A 42 20.31 -10.43 3.30
C VAL A 42 18.82 -10.73 3.37
N ASN A 43 18.38 -11.88 2.86
CA ASN A 43 16.97 -12.29 2.91
C ASN A 43 16.49 -12.44 4.35
N ARG A 44 17.28 -13.09 5.21
CA ARG A 44 16.98 -13.26 6.64
C ARG A 44 16.87 -11.93 7.37
N MET A 45 17.81 -11.02 7.11
CA MET A 45 17.80 -9.67 7.68
C MET A 45 16.55 -8.90 7.25
N LEU A 46 16.22 -8.92 5.96
CA LEU A 46 15.07 -8.22 5.40
C LEU A 46 13.75 -8.80 5.94
N ALA A 47 13.57 -10.12 5.92
CA ALA A 47 12.38 -10.80 6.44
C ALA A 47 12.17 -10.51 7.94
N GLY A 48 13.24 -10.62 8.73
CA GLY A 48 13.20 -10.31 10.17
C GLY A 48 12.82 -8.86 10.46
N ARG A 49 13.32 -7.91 9.66
CA ARG A 49 12.97 -6.48 9.77
C ARG A 49 11.52 -6.23 9.40
N ILE A 50 11.08 -6.75 8.26
CA ILE A 50 9.69 -6.60 7.78
C ILE A 50 8.71 -7.07 8.85
N ARG A 51 8.94 -8.27 9.41
CA ARG A 51 8.10 -8.81 10.49
C ARG A 51 8.10 -7.95 11.74
N ARG A 52 9.29 -7.49 12.17
CA ARG A 52 9.42 -6.64 13.36
C ARG A 52 8.73 -5.28 13.20
N VAL A 53 8.78 -4.70 12.00
CA VAL A 53 8.28 -3.35 11.72
C VAL A 53 6.79 -3.34 11.43
N LEU A 54 6.30 -4.28 10.62
CA LEU A 54 4.92 -4.32 10.15
C LEU A 54 4.04 -5.16 11.08
N GLN A 55 4.03 -4.80 12.37
CA GLN A 55 3.18 -5.39 13.39
C GLN A 55 2.78 -4.35 14.44
N VAL A 56 1.62 -4.54 15.06
CA VAL A 56 1.09 -3.76 16.19
C VAL A 56 0.78 -4.73 17.31
N ASP A 57 1.30 -4.49 18.51
CA ASP A 57 1.09 -5.34 19.70
C ASP A 57 1.28 -6.84 19.43
N GLY A 58 2.34 -7.18 18.69
CA GLY A 58 2.68 -8.56 18.30
C GLY A 58 1.87 -9.13 17.13
N HIS A 59 0.81 -8.45 16.70
CA HIS A 59 -0.05 -8.87 15.60
C HIS A 59 0.45 -8.32 14.26
N PRO A 60 0.65 -9.17 13.23
CA PRO A 60 1.10 -8.72 11.92
C PRO A 60 0.06 -7.81 11.25
N LEU A 61 0.53 -6.76 10.57
CA LEU A 61 -0.32 -5.99 9.67
C LEU A 61 -0.82 -6.88 8.51
N PRO A 62 -1.99 -6.61 7.89
CA PRO A 62 -2.54 -7.41 6.79
C PRO A 62 -1.58 -7.69 5.62
N ALA A 63 -0.67 -6.75 5.32
CA ALA A 63 0.35 -6.92 4.27
C ALA A 63 1.40 -8.01 4.57
N VAL A 64 1.58 -8.39 5.83
CA VAL A 64 2.54 -9.41 6.28
C VAL A 64 1.87 -10.54 7.07
N ALA A 65 0.54 -10.61 7.08
CA ALA A 65 -0.20 -11.72 7.62
C ALA A 65 -0.09 -12.94 6.68
N ALA A 66 0.28 -14.10 7.24
CA ALA A 66 0.49 -15.33 6.47
C ALA A 66 -0.79 -15.81 5.77
N ARG A 67 -0.66 -16.50 4.63
CA ARG A 67 -1.79 -16.98 3.82
C ARG A 67 -2.78 -17.83 4.62
N GLY A 68 -2.25 -18.73 5.44
CA GLY A 68 -3.00 -19.61 6.33
C GLY A 68 -3.18 -19.10 7.76
N ALA A 69 -2.97 -17.81 8.02
CA ALA A 69 -3.24 -17.26 9.36
C ALA A 69 -4.72 -17.44 9.72
N PRO A 70 -5.04 -17.89 10.96
CA PRO A 70 -6.41 -17.98 11.43
C PRO A 70 -7.16 -16.67 11.19
N ASP A 71 -8.44 -16.75 10.84
CA ASP A 71 -9.32 -15.62 10.60
C ASP A 71 -8.94 -14.64 9.48
N ARG A 72 -7.80 -14.78 8.80
CA ARG A 72 -7.36 -13.82 7.75
C ARG A 72 -8.45 -13.58 6.71
N ALA A 73 -8.99 -14.66 6.14
CA ALA A 73 -10.01 -14.57 5.10
C ALA A 73 -11.31 -13.93 5.63
N ARG A 74 -11.71 -14.30 6.86
CA ARG A 74 -12.88 -13.74 7.55
C ARG A 74 -12.71 -12.24 7.81
N LEU A 75 -11.59 -11.82 8.40
CA LEU A 75 -11.29 -10.41 8.68
C LEU A 75 -11.16 -9.57 7.41
N GLN A 76 -10.57 -10.13 6.35
CA GLN A 76 -10.50 -9.48 5.05
C GLN A 76 -11.90 -9.25 4.46
N ALA A 77 -12.78 -10.26 4.53
CA ALA A 77 -14.16 -10.14 4.05
C ALA A 77 -15.00 -9.16 4.88
N LEU A 78 -14.87 -9.18 6.21
CA LEU A 78 -15.54 -8.22 7.10
C LEU A 78 -15.09 -6.78 6.82
N LEU A 79 -13.79 -6.58 6.61
CA LEU A 79 -13.26 -5.26 6.24
C LEU A 79 -13.76 -4.82 4.86
N GLU A 80 -13.78 -5.73 3.88
CA GLU A 80 -14.31 -5.46 2.54
C GLU A 80 -15.79 -5.03 2.60
N GLN A 81 -16.61 -5.76 3.36
CA GLN A 81 -18.02 -5.41 3.59
C GLN A 81 -18.18 -4.06 4.30
N ARG A 82 -17.39 -3.79 5.34
CA ARG A 82 -17.39 -2.49 6.03
C ARG A 82 -17.08 -1.36 5.05
N LEU A 83 -16.11 -1.56 4.15
CA LEU A 83 -15.67 -0.55 3.18
C LEU A 83 -16.66 -0.30 2.04
N GLN A 84 -17.50 -1.29 1.68
CA GLN A 84 -18.54 -1.11 0.65
C GLN A 84 -19.56 -0.04 1.03
N ASN A 85 -19.91 0.06 2.33
CA ASN A 85 -20.91 0.99 2.84
C ASN A 85 -20.30 2.21 3.55
N ALA A 86 -18.97 2.33 3.55
CA ALA A 86 -18.30 3.39 4.29
C ALA A 86 -18.40 4.75 3.59
N GLN A 87 -18.43 5.80 4.39
CA GLN A 87 -18.35 7.17 3.89
C GLN A 87 -17.02 7.41 3.17
N LEU A 88 -17.03 8.29 2.17
CA LEU A 88 -15.84 8.67 1.40
C LEU A 88 -15.14 9.88 2.06
N GLY A 89 -14.78 9.72 3.34
CA GLY A 89 -14.34 10.82 4.20
C GLY A 89 -15.44 11.85 4.49
N THR A 90 -15.11 12.88 5.28
CA THR A 90 -16.02 14.00 5.55
C THR A 90 -16.11 14.95 4.35
N PRO A 91 -17.19 15.75 4.23
CA PRO A 91 -17.28 16.78 3.18
C PRO A 91 -16.07 17.73 3.16
N GLN A 92 -15.62 18.17 4.34
CA GLN A 92 -14.46 19.05 4.46
C GLN A 92 -13.16 18.40 3.96
N GLN A 93 -12.96 17.12 4.27
CA GLN A 93 -11.80 16.36 3.79
C GLN A 93 -11.82 16.26 2.26
N ARG A 94 -12.96 15.91 1.66
CA ARG A 94 -13.07 15.84 0.20
C ARG A 94 -12.89 17.20 -0.47
N ALA A 95 -13.47 18.27 0.05
CA ALA A 95 -13.26 19.63 -0.43
C ALA A 95 -11.78 20.03 -0.40
N THR A 96 -11.07 19.66 0.68
CA THR A 96 -9.62 19.90 0.82
C THR A 96 -8.82 19.11 -0.22
N LEU A 97 -9.15 17.83 -0.45
CA LEU A 97 -8.51 17.03 -1.50
C LEU A 97 -8.80 17.58 -2.91
N ALA A 98 -10.03 18.03 -3.16
CA ALA A 98 -10.42 18.65 -4.42
C ALA A 98 -9.69 19.98 -4.66
N GLY A 99 -9.59 20.85 -3.65
CA GLY A 99 -8.81 22.09 -3.73
C GLY A 99 -7.32 21.85 -3.98
N TYR A 100 -6.75 20.79 -3.39
CA TYR A 100 -5.40 20.34 -3.74
C TYR A 100 -5.28 19.94 -5.22
N VAL A 101 -6.25 19.17 -5.75
CA VAL A 101 -6.27 18.73 -7.15
C VAL A 101 -6.38 19.93 -8.10
N ARG A 102 -7.22 20.92 -7.77
CA ARG A 102 -7.32 22.19 -8.51
C ARG A 102 -6.05 23.03 -8.46
N GLY A 103 -5.23 22.78 -7.46
CA GLY A 103 -3.95 23.47 -7.24
C GLY A 103 -4.04 24.68 -6.31
N GLU A 104 -5.20 24.91 -5.70
CA GLU A 104 -5.47 25.98 -4.72
C GLU A 104 -4.76 25.73 -3.39
N LEU A 105 -4.55 24.45 -3.05
CA LEU A 105 -3.88 24.04 -1.81
C LEU A 105 -2.51 23.42 -2.08
N GLY A 106 -1.59 23.59 -1.13
CA GLY A 106 -0.22 23.09 -1.18
C GLY A 106 -0.10 21.58 -0.92
N GLU A 107 1.09 21.02 -1.18
CA GLU A 107 1.38 19.59 -0.92
C GLU A 107 1.28 19.19 0.56
N SER A 108 1.44 20.14 1.48
CA SER A 108 1.43 19.90 2.92
C SER A 108 0.10 19.35 3.44
N VAL A 109 -1.02 19.69 2.79
CA VAL A 109 -2.36 19.24 3.22
C VAL A 109 -2.68 17.83 2.74
N LEU A 110 -2.06 17.37 1.64
CA LEU A 110 -2.45 16.15 0.94
C LEU A 110 -2.33 14.90 1.82
N GLY A 111 -1.13 14.67 2.36
CA GLY A 111 -0.84 13.48 3.18
C GLY A 111 -1.72 13.39 4.43
N PRO A 112 -1.73 14.43 5.29
CA PRO A 112 -2.59 14.46 6.47
C PRO A 112 -4.09 14.28 6.15
N THR A 113 -4.59 14.93 5.10
CA THR A 113 -6.03 14.85 4.74
C THR A 113 -6.41 13.48 4.18
N ALA A 114 -5.59 12.91 3.29
CA ALA A 114 -5.82 11.56 2.79
C ALA A 114 -5.75 10.51 3.92
N GLN A 115 -4.82 10.70 4.86
CA GLN A 115 -4.73 9.86 6.05
C GLN A 115 -5.97 9.97 6.94
N ALA A 116 -6.50 11.19 7.13
CA ALA A 116 -7.71 11.44 7.90
C ALA A 116 -8.95 10.80 7.27
N ALA A 117 -9.12 10.94 5.95
CA ALA A 117 -10.24 10.33 5.23
C ALA A 117 -10.26 8.79 5.36
N ILE A 118 -9.08 8.16 5.39
CA ILE A 118 -8.97 6.71 5.67
C ILE A 118 -9.19 6.42 7.16
N GLY A 119 -8.63 7.24 8.05
CA GLY A 119 -8.74 7.05 9.50
C GLY A 119 -10.19 7.10 10.01
N GLU A 120 -11.01 7.96 9.40
CA GLU A 120 -12.44 8.10 9.70
C GLU A 120 -13.22 6.78 9.53
N LEU A 121 -12.73 5.90 8.66
CA LEU A 121 -13.32 4.57 8.44
C LEU A 121 -13.22 3.69 9.67
N PHE A 122 -12.17 3.89 10.48
CA PHE A 122 -11.82 3.05 11.62
C PHE A 122 -12.15 3.72 12.96
N SER A 123 -11.99 5.04 13.04
CA SER A 123 -12.19 5.83 14.24
C SER A 123 -12.84 7.17 13.86
N PRO A 124 -14.15 7.37 14.16
CA PRO A 124 -14.83 8.63 13.87
C PRO A 124 -14.11 9.83 14.52
N GLY A 125 -13.99 10.93 13.78
CA GLY A 125 -13.23 12.10 14.22
C GLY A 125 -11.71 11.94 14.04
N TYR A 126 -11.25 11.08 13.14
CA TYR A 126 -9.82 10.93 12.89
C TYR A 126 -9.26 12.18 12.21
N GLU A 127 -8.60 13.02 12.98
CA GLU A 127 -8.08 14.30 12.48
C GLU A 127 -6.88 14.18 11.53
N ALA A 128 -6.82 15.12 10.58
CA ALA A 128 -5.67 15.37 9.72
C ALA A 128 -4.55 16.03 10.54
N ARG A 129 -3.46 15.30 10.78
CA ARG A 129 -2.32 15.81 11.55
C ARG A 129 -0.97 15.50 10.91
N SER A 130 -0.06 16.47 10.99
CA SER A 130 1.27 16.38 10.39
C SER A 130 2.19 15.39 11.10
N ASP A 131 2.02 15.19 12.41
CA ASP A 131 2.76 14.21 13.21
C ASP A 131 2.37 12.77 12.84
N ARG A 132 1.07 12.49 12.67
CA ARG A 132 0.56 11.20 12.18
C ARG A 132 1.02 10.91 10.74
N TRP A 133 1.04 11.93 9.88
CA TRP A 133 1.55 11.76 8.53
C TRP A 133 3.06 11.45 8.53
N ARG A 134 3.83 12.12 9.40
CA ARG A 134 5.25 11.81 9.59
C ARG A 134 5.46 10.38 10.07
N ALA A 135 4.64 9.91 11.02
CA ALA A 135 4.66 8.53 11.50
C ALA A 135 4.37 7.54 10.36
N ALA A 136 3.38 7.81 9.51
CA ALA A 136 3.09 6.98 8.33
C ALA A 136 4.29 6.90 7.38
N ARG A 137 4.96 8.03 7.08
CA ARG A 137 6.19 8.03 6.25
C ARG A 137 7.31 7.21 6.88
N THR A 138 7.51 7.32 8.20
CA THR A 138 8.52 6.52 8.91
C THR A 138 8.21 5.02 8.86
N LEU A 139 6.96 4.64 9.12
CA LEU A 139 6.54 3.24 9.10
C LEU A 139 6.67 2.62 7.70
N ASP A 140 6.29 3.37 6.67
CA ASP A 140 6.35 2.95 5.27
C ASP A 140 7.79 2.80 4.74
N ALA A 141 8.70 3.70 5.15
CA ALA A 141 10.10 3.67 4.75
C ALA A 141 10.91 2.59 5.48
N ALA A 142 10.59 2.30 6.74
CA ALA A 142 11.33 1.39 7.60
C ALA A 142 11.60 -0.02 7.05
N PRO A 143 10.62 -0.76 6.47
CA PRO A 143 10.89 -2.09 5.92
C PRO A 143 11.77 -2.06 4.66
N ARG A 144 11.75 -0.95 3.92
CA ARG A 144 12.38 -0.80 2.59
C ARG A 144 13.74 -0.11 2.61
N SER A 145 14.10 0.57 3.70
CA SER A 145 15.37 1.29 3.77
C SER A 145 16.57 0.35 3.79
N PHE A 146 17.56 0.59 2.94
CA PHE A 146 18.88 -0.04 2.97
C PHE A 146 19.97 0.94 3.43
N ASN A 147 19.59 2.15 3.89
CA ASN A 147 20.53 3.14 4.38
C ASN A 147 20.96 2.78 5.82
N PRO A 148 22.22 2.37 6.05
CA PRO A 148 22.67 1.89 7.36
C PRO A 148 22.62 2.98 8.43
N LEU A 149 22.96 4.23 8.08
CA LEU A 149 22.90 5.37 9.01
C LEU A 149 21.48 5.66 9.45
N GLN A 150 20.53 5.61 8.51
CA GLN A 150 19.11 5.81 8.84
C GLN A 150 18.57 4.68 9.72
N LEU A 151 18.96 3.43 9.44
CA LEU A 151 18.56 2.28 10.25
C LEU A 151 19.12 2.37 11.68
N LEU A 152 20.39 2.75 11.82
CA LEU A 152 21.03 2.98 13.13
C LEU A 152 20.35 4.13 13.87
N TRP A 153 20.09 5.25 13.19
CA TRP A 153 19.36 6.38 13.75
C TRP A 153 17.97 5.98 14.25
N TRP A 154 17.22 5.21 13.48
CA TRP A 154 15.91 4.70 13.92
C TRP A 154 15.99 3.72 15.07
N ALA A 155 17.05 2.91 15.14
CA ALA A 155 17.29 2.01 16.26
C ALA A 155 17.59 2.81 17.54
N LEU A 156 18.54 3.75 17.48
CA LEU A 156 18.94 4.61 18.60
C LEU A 156 17.77 5.46 19.10
N THR A 157 17.06 6.10 18.19
CA THR A 157 15.95 6.97 18.57
C THR A 157 14.69 6.19 18.88
N GLY A 158 14.53 4.93 18.49
CA GLY A 158 13.26 4.20 18.60
C GLY A 158 12.13 4.77 17.71
N ALA A 159 12.47 5.53 16.66
CA ALA A 159 11.51 6.27 15.84
C ALA A 159 10.42 5.39 15.22
N VAL A 160 10.76 4.18 14.76
CA VAL A 160 9.78 3.24 14.17
C VAL A 160 8.79 2.75 15.23
N GLY A 161 9.25 2.50 16.46
CA GLY A 161 8.38 2.15 17.59
C GLY A 161 7.42 3.27 17.93
N ARG A 162 7.90 4.51 18.00
CA ARG A 162 7.05 5.69 18.18
C ARG A 162 6.04 5.87 17.05
N ALA A 163 6.48 5.75 15.80
CA ALA A 163 5.61 5.89 14.63
C ALA A 163 4.44 4.89 14.69
N ARG A 164 4.71 3.63 15.04
CA ARG A 164 3.65 2.64 15.27
C ARG A 164 2.67 3.06 16.35
N ARG A 165 3.16 3.49 17.52
CA ARG A 165 2.27 3.93 18.62
C ARG A 165 1.44 5.14 18.24
N THR A 166 2.02 6.10 17.53
CA THR A 166 1.32 7.29 17.02
C THR A 166 0.17 6.92 16.08
N LEU A 167 0.35 5.90 15.25
CA LEU A 167 -0.69 5.41 14.33
C LEU A 167 -1.69 4.47 15.01
N ALA A 168 -1.26 3.64 15.96
CA ALA A 168 -2.09 2.65 16.63
C ALA A 168 -3.06 3.26 17.65
N ARG A 169 -2.61 4.25 18.44
CA ARG A 169 -3.42 4.86 19.49
C ARG A 169 -4.79 5.40 19.05
N PRO A 170 -4.92 6.17 17.96
CA PRO A 170 -6.23 6.71 17.55
C PRO A 170 -7.21 5.65 17.02
N VAL A 171 -6.76 4.42 16.76
CA VAL A 171 -7.56 3.32 16.18
C VAL A 171 -7.56 2.09 17.08
N ASP A 172 -7.31 2.29 18.37
CA ASP A 172 -7.29 1.26 19.41
C ASP A 172 -6.47 0.02 19.05
N GLY A 173 -5.32 0.23 18.41
CA GLY A 173 -4.41 -0.85 18.05
C GLY A 173 -4.83 -1.71 16.86
N ASP A 174 -5.93 -1.40 16.15
CA ASP A 174 -6.41 -2.17 15.01
C ASP A 174 -5.32 -2.31 13.90
N PRO A 175 -4.81 -3.52 13.63
CA PRO A 175 -3.77 -3.74 12.61
C PRO A 175 -4.22 -3.35 11.19
N ALA A 176 -5.49 -3.51 10.85
CA ALA A 176 -6.00 -3.09 9.55
C ALA A 176 -6.03 -1.56 9.44
N ALA A 177 -6.44 -0.86 10.49
CA ALA A 177 -6.45 0.59 10.55
C ALA A 177 -5.04 1.19 10.47
N VAL A 178 -4.08 0.62 11.21
CA VAL A 178 -2.66 1.04 11.16
C VAL A 178 -2.06 0.77 9.79
N HIS A 179 -2.40 -0.36 9.16
CA HIS A 179 -1.96 -0.61 7.79
C HIS A 179 -2.55 0.39 6.79
N ALA A 180 -3.85 0.68 6.89
CA ALA A 180 -4.54 1.60 6.01
C ALA A 180 -3.96 3.02 6.11
N THR A 181 -3.83 3.54 7.33
CA THR A 181 -3.35 4.90 7.63
C THR A 181 -1.83 5.05 7.61
N GLY A 182 -1.07 3.95 7.70
CA GLY A 182 0.40 3.96 7.75
C GLY A 182 1.09 3.54 6.45
N VAL A 183 0.48 2.65 5.69
CA VAL A 183 1.08 2.02 4.50
C VAL A 183 0.22 2.25 3.25
N ALA A 184 -1.07 1.90 3.28
CA ALA A 184 -1.93 1.98 2.09
C ALA A 184 -2.20 3.42 1.63
N VAL A 185 -2.28 4.38 2.57
CA VAL A 185 -2.49 5.81 2.31
C VAL A 185 -1.49 6.39 1.30
N HIS A 186 -0.26 5.89 1.22
CA HIS A 186 0.76 6.41 0.30
C HIS A 186 0.38 6.17 -1.16
N ASN A 187 -0.33 5.08 -1.46
CA ASN A 187 -0.84 4.83 -2.82
C ASN A 187 -1.98 5.79 -3.18
N LEU A 188 -2.87 6.09 -2.23
CA LEU A 188 -3.92 7.10 -2.41
C LEU A 188 -3.32 8.49 -2.65
N VAL A 189 -2.34 8.89 -1.83
CA VAL A 189 -1.59 10.15 -1.99
C VAL A 189 -0.93 10.22 -3.37
N ARG A 190 -0.29 9.14 -3.82
CA ARG A 190 0.29 9.08 -5.17
C ARG A 190 -0.78 9.19 -6.26
N GLY A 191 -1.93 8.55 -6.10
CA GLY A 191 -3.08 8.67 -7.00
C GLY A 191 -3.60 10.11 -7.12
N LEU A 192 -3.72 10.81 -6.00
CA LEU A 192 -4.14 12.22 -5.96
C LEU A 192 -3.11 13.17 -6.60
N LYS A 193 -1.80 12.86 -6.48
CA LYS A 193 -0.75 13.59 -7.21
C LYS A 193 -0.89 13.42 -8.73
N ILE A 194 -1.17 12.21 -9.19
CA ILE A 194 -1.48 11.95 -10.60
C ILE A 194 -2.73 12.75 -11.02
N MET A 195 -3.78 12.74 -10.20
CA MET A 195 -5.01 13.48 -10.45
C MET A 195 -4.77 14.98 -10.62
N ARG A 196 -3.95 15.59 -9.75
CA ARG A 196 -3.52 17.00 -9.90
C ARG A 196 -2.75 17.23 -11.21
N GLY A 197 -1.90 16.28 -11.61
CA GLY A 197 -1.22 16.32 -12.90
C GLY A 197 -2.18 16.29 -14.09
N LEU A 198 -3.23 15.46 -14.03
CA LEU A 198 -4.30 15.41 -15.04
C LEU A 198 -5.12 16.70 -15.05
N TRP A 199 -5.43 17.27 -13.88
CA TRP A 199 -6.18 18.51 -13.75
C TRP A 199 -5.48 19.71 -14.40
N ARG A 200 -4.15 19.78 -14.30
CA ARG A 200 -3.34 20.86 -14.91
C ARG A 200 -3.36 20.88 -16.44
N GLN A 201 -3.89 19.85 -17.08
CA GLN A 201 -3.95 19.75 -18.54
C GLN A 201 -5.40 20.02 -18.99
N PRO A 202 -5.73 21.19 -19.58
CA PRO A 202 -7.11 21.56 -19.90
C PRO A 202 -7.84 20.51 -20.75
N MET A 203 -7.18 20.01 -21.81
CA MET A 203 -7.74 18.95 -22.67
C MET A 203 -8.09 17.70 -21.87
N THR A 204 -7.20 17.25 -20.98
CA THR A 204 -7.40 16.08 -20.13
C THR A 204 -8.52 16.31 -19.12
N ARG A 205 -8.53 17.50 -18.48
CA ARG A 205 -9.55 17.90 -17.51
C ARG A 205 -10.94 17.86 -18.11
N ASP A 206 -11.10 18.28 -19.37
CA ASP A 206 -12.41 18.49 -19.98
C ASP A 206 -12.89 17.28 -20.79
N SER A 207 -11.97 16.43 -21.28
CA SER A 207 -12.32 15.26 -22.10
C SER A 207 -12.34 13.92 -21.37
N LEU A 208 -11.63 13.76 -20.24
CA LEU A 208 -11.60 12.47 -19.56
C LEU A 208 -12.89 12.19 -18.79
N THR A 209 -13.44 11.00 -19.01
CA THR A 209 -14.50 10.46 -18.16
C THR A 209 -13.99 10.17 -16.76
N GLU A 210 -14.89 10.22 -15.76
CA GLU A 210 -14.54 9.90 -14.37
C GLU A 210 -13.89 8.52 -14.26
N ALA A 211 -14.43 7.51 -14.97
CA ALA A 211 -13.88 6.16 -14.98
C ALA A 211 -12.43 6.11 -15.49
N ALA A 212 -12.10 6.90 -16.51
CA ALA A 212 -10.74 7.01 -17.04
C ALA A 212 -9.78 7.68 -16.03
N VAL A 213 -10.24 8.73 -15.33
CA VAL A 213 -9.47 9.38 -14.26
C VAL A 213 -9.20 8.41 -13.12
N ILE A 214 -10.23 7.70 -12.63
CA ILE A 214 -10.10 6.69 -11.58
C ILE A 214 -9.07 5.62 -11.99
N CYS A 215 -9.15 5.12 -13.23
CA CYS A 215 -8.22 4.10 -13.72
C CYS A 215 -6.76 4.58 -13.70
N ARG A 216 -6.49 5.83 -14.13
CA ARG A 216 -5.15 6.43 -14.11
C ARG A 216 -4.63 6.69 -12.69
N CYS A 217 -5.53 7.08 -11.78
CA CYS A 217 -5.21 7.45 -10.40
C CYS A 217 -5.17 6.25 -9.43
N ALA A 218 -5.74 5.10 -9.82
CA ALA A 218 -5.62 3.86 -9.05
C ALA A 218 -4.17 3.33 -9.15
N VAL A 219 -3.41 3.53 -8.08
CA VAL A 219 -1.99 3.20 -8.01
C VAL A 219 -1.77 1.92 -7.21
N ALA A 220 -1.07 0.97 -7.81
CA ALA A 220 -0.60 -0.22 -7.12
C ALA A 220 0.60 0.13 -6.21
N PRO A 221 0.84 -0.63 -5.12
CA PRO A 221 2.14 -0.58 -4.45
C PRO A 221 3.27 -0.78 -5.46
N ALA A 222 4.37 -0.03 -5.33
CA ALA A 222 5.51 -0.18 -6.25
C ALA A 222 6.01 -1.63 -6.32
N THR A 223 6.15 -2.24 -5.14
CA THR A 223 6.56 -3.64 -5.00
C THR A 223 5.74 -4.34 -3.92
N VAL A 224 5.48 -5.63 -4.14
CA VAL A 224 4.88 -6.54 -3.17
C VAL A 224 5.82 -7.70 -2.96
N LEU A 225 6.25 -7.91 -1.71
CA LEU A 225 7.20 -8.97 -1.36
C LEU A 225 6.46 -10.25 -0.97
N ARG A 226 7.01 -11.39 -1.36
CA ARG A 226 6.64 -12.75 -0.92
C ARG A 226 7.90 -13.52 -0.56
N GLN A 227 7.75 -14.54 0.26
CA GLN A 227 8.84 -15.45 0.62
C GLN A 227 8.41 -16.87 0.32
N TRP A 228 9.31 -17.64 -0.28
CA TRP A 228 9.16 -19.08 -0.47
C TRP A 228 9.26 -19.78 0.89
N LYS A 229 8.27 -20.62 1.23
CA LYS A 229 8.22 -21.39 2.47
C LYS A 229 8.65 -22.86 2.30
N ALA A 230 8.89 -23.28 1.06
CA ALA A 230 9.32 -24.62 0.70
C ALA A 230 10.08 -24.57 -0.64
N PRO A 231 10.97 -25.54 -0.90
CA PRO A 231 11.67 -25.64 -2.16
C PRO A 231 10.73 -25.80 -3.38
N ALA A 232 11.18 -25.34 -4.54
CA ALA A 232 10.42 -25.40 -5.78
C ALA A 232 11.31 -25.33 -7.03
N SER A 233 11.02 -26.19 -8.01
CA SER A 233 11.47 -26.01 -9.39
C SER A 233 10.61 -24.96 -10.08
N THR A 234 11.24 -23.91 -10.60
CA THR A 234 10.57 -22.80 -11.28
C THR A 234 11.24 -22.50 -12.62
N VAL A 235 10.62 -21.65 -13.44
CA VAL A 235 11.25 -21.13 -14.67
C VAL A 235 12.53 -20.31 -14.40
N TRP A 236 12.78 -19.92 -13.13
CA TRP A 236 14.00 -19.24 -12.69
C TRP A 236 14.99 -20.20 -12.00
N GLY A 237 14.85 -21.50 -12.24
CA GLY A 237 15.63 -22.58 -11.65
C GLY A 237 15.12 -23.04 -10.30
N GLU A 238 15.95 -23.80 -9.60
CA GLU A 238 15.65 -24.33 -8.26
C GLU A 238 15.65 -23.23 -7.21
N VAL A 239 14.56 -23.16 -6.46
CA VAL A 239 14.30 -22.16 -5.43
C VAL A 239 14.24 -22.85 -4.08
N GLU A 240 14.98 -22.32 -3.10
CA GLU A 240 15.00 -22.82 -1.72
C GLU A 240 14.01 -22.08 -0.82
N GLU A 241 13.76 -22.63 0.37
CA GLU A 241 13.05 -21.88 1.41
C GLU A 241 13.80 -20.57 1.76
N GLY A 242 13.04 -19.49 1.94
CA GLY A 242 13.56 -18.20 2.33
C GLY A 242 14.01 -17.32 1.15
N VAL A 243 13.97 -17.82 -0.08
CA VAL A 243 14.09 -16.99 -1.29
C VAL A 243 12.97 -15.95 -1.29
N LEU A 244 13.31 -14.71 -1.65
CA LEU A 244 12.37 -13.60 -1.70
C LEU A 244 11.92 -13.36 -3.13
N THR A 245 10.62 -13.14 -3.32
CA THR A 245 10.04 -12.80 -4.62
C THR A 245 9.40 -11.41 -4.54
N LEU A 246 9.79 -10.51 -5.43
CA LEU A 246 9.25 -9.15 -5.54
C LEU A 246 8.36 -9.06 -6.77
N PHE A 247 7.07 -8.83 -6.55
CA PHE A 247 6.14 -8.45 -7.60
C PHE A 247 6.23 -6.92 -7.79
N GLN A 248 6.73 -6.48 -8.94
CA GLN A 248 6.85 -5.08 -9.36
C GLN A 248 5.51 -4.59 -9.91
N LEU A 249 4.49 -4.46 -9.06
CA LEU A 249 3.12 -4.20 -9.51
C LEU A 249 2.97 -2.88 -10.28
N ASP A 250 3.77 -1.87 -9.98
CA ASP A 250 3.72 -0.61 -10.74
C ASP A 250 4.27 -0.76 -12.17
N ALA A 251 5.37 -1.51 -12.34
CA ALA A 251 5.88 -1.86 -13.66
C ALA A 251 4.89 -2.76 -14.43
N ALA A 252 4.27 -3.72 -13.75
CA ALA A 252 3.23 -4.58 -14.32
C ALA A 252 2.00 -3.77 -14.74
N ARG A 253 1.57 -2.80 -13.91
CA ARG A 253 0.45 -1.89 -14.21
C ARG A 253 0.70 -1.04 -15.45
N LEU A 254 1.93 -0.57 -15.64
CA LEU A 254 2.29 0.20 -16.84
C LEU A 254 2.19 -0.65 -18.12
N ARG A 255 2.44 -1.97 -18.03
CA ARG A 255 2.31 -2.90 -19.16
C ARG A 255 0.85 -3.29 -19.44
N ALA A 256 0.09 -3.56 -18.38
CA ALA A 256 -1.32 -3.92 -18.48
C ALA A 256 -2.13 -3.20 -17.38
N PRO A 257 -2.65 -2.00 -17.67
CA PRO A 257 -3.44 -1.25 -16.70
C PRO A 257 -4.76 -1.97 -16.40
N SER A 258 -4.86 -2.62 -15.25
CA SER A 258 -6.11 -3.25 -14.82
C SER A 258 -6.29 -3.20 -13.30
N ARG A 259 -7.54 -3.24 -12.86
CA ARG A 259 -7.89 -3.33 -11.43
C ARG A 259 -7.34 -4.62 -10.80
N GLN A 260 -7.26 -5.69 -11.58
CA GLN A 260 -6.67 -6.97 -11.15
C GLN A 260 -5.21 -6.79 -10.76
N VAL A 261 -4.41 -6.06 -11.54
CA VAL A 261 -2.99 -5.81 -11.18
C VAL A 261 -2.88 -4.86 -9.99
N VAL A 262 -3.70 -3.81 -9.94
CA VAL A 262 -3.61 -2.78 -8.89
C VAL A 262 -4.03 -3.28 -7.52
N PHE A 263 -5.13 -4.02 -7.46
CA PHE A 263 -5.74 -4.46 -6.20
C PHE A 263 -5.59 -5.96 -5.95
N MET A 264 -5.01 -6.71 -6.90
CA MET A 264 -4.88 -8.17 -6.82
C MET A 264 -6.21 -8.88 -6.53
N THR A 265 -7.32 -8.38 -7.13
CA THR A 265 -8.71 -8.80 -6.81
C THR A 265 -8.91 -10.31 -6.90
N ASP A 266 -8.21 -10.95 -7.82
CA ASP A 266 -8.38 -12.38 -8.14
C ASP A 266 -7.35 -13.26 -7.42
N SER A 267 -6.68 -12.70 -6.41
CA SER A 267 -5.73 -13.44 -5.58
C SER A 267 -6.23 -13.56 -4.15
N TRP A 268 -5.73 -14.57 -3.43
CA TRP A 268 -5.89 -14.65 -1.96
C TRP A 268 -5.45 -13.38 -1.23
N SER A 269 -4.64 -12.59 -1.90
CA SER A 269 -3.87 -11.47 -1.42
C SER A 269 -4.55 -10.11 -1.72
N ARG A 270 -5.81 -10.13 -2.19
CA ARG A 270 -6.61 -8.98 -2.62
C ARG A 270 -6.69 -7.81 -1.64
N CYS A 271 -6.77 -6.60 -2.17
CA CYS A 271 -7.02 -5.39 -1.39
C CYS A 271 -8.52 -5.22 -1.12
N PRO A 272 -8.97 -5.20 0.16
CA PRO A 272 -10.39 -5.02 0.48
C PRO A 272 -10.90 -3.61 0.15
N ALA A 273 -10.00 -2.62 0.03
CA ALA A 273 -10.35 -1.23 -0.25
C ALA A 273 -10.50 -0.88 -1.73
N HIS A 274 -10.54 -1.87 -2.64
CA HIS A 274 -10.56 -1.62 -4.09
C HIS A 274 -11.74 -0.74 -4.52
N HIS A 275 -12.96 -1.04 -4.05
CA HIS A 275 -14.15 -0.24 -4.35
C HIS A 275 -14.08 1.13 -3.70
N TRP A 276 -13.87 1.17 -2.37
CA TRP A 276 -13.82 2.43 -1.60
C TRP A 276 -12.79 3.41 -2.15
N THR A 277 -11.58 2.93 -2.50
CA THR A 277 -10.52 3.78 -3.09
C THR A 277 -10.97 4.40 -4.41
N ALA A 278 -11.58 3.60 -5.29
CA ALA A 278 -12.08 4.07 -6.57
C ALA A 278 -13.21 5.10 -6.38
N SER A 279 -14.14 4.85 -5.47
CA SER A 279 -15.24 5.75 -5.14
C SER A 279 -14.75 7.08 -4.57
N LEU A 280 -13.77 7.06 -3.65
CA LEU A 280 -13.18 8.28 -3.10
C LEU A 280 -12.50 9.12 -4.19
N LEU A 281 -11.70 8.49 -5.06
CA LEU A 281 -11.07 9.18 -6.19
C LEU A 281 -12.10 9.81 -7.13
N GLY A 282 -13.19 9.09 -7.43
CA GLY A 282 -14.30 9.62 -8.22
C GLY A 282 -14.99 10.81 -7.54
N ALA A 283 -15.25 10.71 -6.25
CA ALA A 283 -15.85 11.78 -5.46
C ALA A 283 -14.98 13.04 -5.44
N VAL A 284 -13.67 12.91 -5.21
CA VAL A 284 -12.73 14.03 -5.25
C VAL A 284 -12.68 14.67 -6.64
N TRP A 285 -12.69 13.88 -7.71
CA TRP A 285 -12.73 14.41 -9.08
C TRP A 285 -14.01 15.19 -9.37
N ARG A 286 -15.17 14.64 -9.01
CA ARG A 286 -16.46 15.34 -9.15
C ARG A 286 -16.51 16.63 -8.36
N GLU A 287 -15.99 16.62 -7.14
CA GLU A 287 -15.94 17.81 -6.29
C GLU A 287 -14.92 18.85 -6.82
N ALA A 288 -13.84 18.40 -7.45
CA ALA A 288 -12.94 19.29 -8.18
C ALA A 288 -13.67 19.98 -9.35
N LYS A 289 -14.45 19.23 -10.14
CA LYS A 289 -15.28 19.74 -11.25
C LYS A 289 -16.42 20.66 -10.80
N GLY A 290 -17.17 20.28 -9.77
CA GLY A 290 -18.28 21.07 -9.25
C GLY A 290 -17.83 22.40 -8.61
N GLY A 291 -16.60 22.46 -8.11
CA GLY A 291 -15.99 23.68 -7.59
C GLY A 291 -15.72 24.77 -8.65
N GLU A 292 -15.73 24.44 -9.95
CA GLU A 292 -15.62 25.43 -11.04
C GLU A 292 -16.93 26.22 -11.26
N ALA A 293 -18.06 25.77 -10.69
CA ALA A 293 -19.38 26.38 -10.92
C ALA A 293 -19.77 27.52 -9.96
N ARG A 294 -18.84 27.99 -9.11
CA ARG A 294 -19.05 29.22 -8.31
C ARG A 294 -18.24 30.37 -8.93
N PRO A 295 -18.91 31.32 -9.63
CA PRO A 295 -18.27 32.55 -10.07
C PRO A 295 -17.83 33.43 -8.90
#